data_AF-A0A496KZA6-F1
#
_entry.id   AF-A0A496KZA6-F1
#
_cell.length_a   1.000
_cell.length_b   1.000
_cell.length_c   1.000
_cell.angle_alpha   90.00
_cell.angle_beta   90.00
_cell.angle_gamma   90.00
#
_symmetry.space_group_name_H-M   'P 1'
#
loop_
_entity.id
_entity.type
_entity.pdbx_description
1 polymer ?
#
loop_
_entity_poly.entity_id
_entity_poly.type
_entity_poly.pdbx_seq_one_letter_code
_entity_poly.pdbx_strand_id
1 'polypeptide(L)' 'RTNVVFLLWGNYARQKGAKIDRTKHLVLESGHPSPMSANKGYWFGNRHFSQTNSYLISKGLQPIDWH' A
#
# COMPACT_ATOMS: atom_id res chain seq x y z
N ARG A 1 12.78 0.73 -12.49
CA ARG A 1 12.77 -0.30 -11.41
C ARG A 1 11.44 -1.04 -11.49
N THR A 2 11.40 -2.33 -11.22
CA THR A 2 10.19 -3.19 -11.23
C THR A 2 9.99 -3.80 -9.83
N ASN A 3 8.79 -4.28 -9.50
CA ASN A 3 8.43 -4.84 -8.18
C ASN A 3 8.46 -3.85 -7.01
N VAL A 4 8.33 -2.54 -7.28
CA VAL A 4 8.15 -1.54 -6.23
C VAL A 4 6.72 -1.59 -5.69
N VAL A 5 6.58 -1.50 -4.37
CA VAL A 5 5.28 -1.43 -3.69
C VAL A 5 4.98 0.02 -3.31
N PHE A 6 3.83 0.53 -3.74
CA PHE A 6 3.34 1.87 -3.43
C PHE A 6 2.17 1.79 -2.47
N LEU A 7 2.30 2.44 -1.32
CA LEU A 7 1.25 2.58 -0.32
C LEU A 7 0.63 3.97 -0.46
N LEU A 8 -0.61 4.03 -0.96
CA LEU A 8 -1.30 5.28 -1.25
C LEU A 8 -2.45 5.48 -0.26
N TRP A 9 -2.20 6.30 0.77
CA TRP A 9 -3.18 6.56 1.82
C TRP A 9 -3.83 7.92 1.64
N GLY A 10 -5.16 7.92 1.47
CA GLY A 10 -5.95 9.11 1.25
C GLY A 10 -6.10 9.50 -0.22
N ASN A 11 -7.05 10.40 -0.48
CA ASN A 11 -7.48 10.71 -1.85
C ASN A 11 -6.38 11.37 -2.70
N TYR A 12 -5.56 12.21 -2.07
CA TYR A 12 -4.44 12.88 -2.73
C TYR A 12 -3.36 11.89 -3.20
N ALA A 13 -3.03 10.89 -2.37
CA ALA A 13 -2.07 9.86 -2.72
C ALA A 13 -2.57 8.99 -3.88
N ARG A 14 -3.84 8.59 -3.85
CA ARG A 14 -4.48 7.84 -4.96
C ARG A 14 -4.42 8.59 -6.29
N GLN A 15 -4.73 9.89 -6.29
CA GLN A 15 -4.66 10.72 -7.49
C GLN A 15 -3.24 10.78 -8.07
N LYS A 16 -2.21 10.92 -7.22
CA LYS A 16 -0.81 10.89 -7.67
C LYS A 16 -0.40 9.51 -8.18
N GLY A 17 -0.91 8.44 -7.55
CA GLY A 17 -0.61 7.09 -7.94
C GLY A 17 -1.31 6.59 -9.21
N ALA A 18 -2.28 7.33 -9.76
CA ALA A 18 -2.96 6.97 -10.99
C ALA A 18 -2.00 6.84 -12.21
N LYS A 19 -0.83 7.49 -12.15
CA LYS A 19 0.21 7.39 -13.19
C LYS A 19 1.13 6.18 -13.03
N ILE A 20 0.96 5.38 -11.98
CA ILE A 20 1.81 4.22 -11.68
C ILE A 20 1.35 3.01 -12.48
N ASP A 21 2.28 2.36 -13.15
CA ASP A 21 2.03 1.13 -13.90
C ASP A 21 1.82 -0.07 -12.95
N ARG A 22 0.54 -0.43 -12.73
CA ARG A 22 0.11 -1.54 -11.86
C ARG A 22 0.51 -2.93 -12.37
N THR A 23 0.98 -3.05 -13.62
CA THR A 23 1.48 -4.33 -14.15
C THR A 23 2.89 -4.62 -13.66
N LYS A 24 3.69 -3.56 -13.41
CA LYS A 24 5.08 -3.64 -12.95
C LYS A 24 5.24 -3.47 -11.44
N HIS A 25 4.23 -2.90 -10.80
CA HIS A 25 4.26 -2.43 -9.42
C HIS A 25 3.01 -2.84 -8.65
N LEU A 26 3.16 -3.11 -7.36
CA LEU A 26 2.00 -3.25 -6.49
C LEU A 26 1.57 -1.86 -6.01
N VAL A 27 0.30 -1.51 -6.22
CA VAL A 27 -0.28 -0.28 -5.69
C VAL A 27 -1.36 -0.66 -4.72
N LEU A 28 -1.20 -0.30 -3.45
CA LEU A 28 -2.18 -0.56 -2.41
C LEU A 28 -2.77 0.76 -1.92
N GLU A 29 -4.09 0.86 -1.93
CA GLU A 29 -4.83 2.10 -1.69
C GLU A 29 -5.71 1.98 -0.45
N SER A 30 -5.73 3.01 0.39
CA SER A 30 -6.54 3.02 1.62
C SER A 30 -6.94 4.40 2.11
N GLY A 31 -7.79 4.45 3.13
CA GLY A 31 -8.13 5.66 3.85
C GLY A 31 -6.90 6.29 4.50
N HIS A 32 -6.95 7.60 4.71
CA HIS A 32 -5.86 8.33 5.33
C HIS A 32 -5.74 7.94 6.83
N PRO A 33 -4.53 7.72 7.38
CA PRO A 33 -4.33 7.30 8.77
C PRO A 33 -4.69 8.39 9.81
N SER A 34 -5.01 9.61 9.37
CA SER A 34 -5.41 10.69 10.28
C SER A 34 -6.66 10.31 11.09
N PRO A 35 -6.74 10.67 12.38
CA PRO A 35 -7.82 10.29 13.29
C PRO A 35 -9.22 10.65 12.78
N MET A 36 -9.38 11.72 11.99
CA MET A 36 -10.68 12.07 11.38
C MET A 36 -11.20 11.07 10.33
N SER A 37 -10.31 10.29 9.70
CA SER A 37 -10.66 9.28 8.69
C SER A 37 -10.44 7.85 9.17
N ALA A 38 -9.47 7.61 10.05
CA ALA A 38 -9.23 6.30 10.65
C ALA A 38 -10.43 5.78 11.45
N ASN A 39 -11.14 6.68 12.16
CA ASN A 39 -12.37 6.37 12.89
C ASN A 39 -13.56 5.97 12.01
N LYS A 40 -13.50 6.19 10.68
CA LYS A 40 -14.52 5.74 9.74
C LYS A 40 -14.31 4.28 9.28
N GLY A 41 -13.37 3.55 9.89
CA GLY A 41 -13.14 2.13 9.63
C GLY A 41 -12.27 1.82 8.40
N TYR A 42 -11.74 2.84 7.72
CA TYR A 42 -10.94 2.64 6.51
C TYR A 42 -9.45 2.38 6.74
N TRP A 43 -8.92 2.46 7.97
CA TRP A 43 -7.50 2.21 8.25
C TRP A 43 -7.27 0.86 8.93
N PHE A 44 -8.04 0.57 9.97
CA PHE A 44 -7.98 -0.70 10.68
C PHE A 44 -8.48 -1.85 9.79
N GLY A 45 -7.62 -2.84 9.55
CA GLY A 45 -7.98 -4.05 8.79
C GLY A 45 -7.50 -4.08 7.33
N ASN A 46 -6.88 -3.02 6.82
CA ASN A 46 -6.46 -2.98 5.41
C ASN A 46 -5.22 -3.84 5.07
N ARG A 47 -4.57 -4.42 6.09
CA ARG A 47 -3.48 -5.43 5.96
C ARG A 47 -2.38 -5.06 4.94
N HIS A 48 -2.14 -3.76 4.70
CA HIS A 48 -1.16 -3.29 3.70
C HIS A 48 0.24 -3.83 3.93
N PHE A 49 0.69 -3.85 5.18
CA PHE A 49 2.02 -4.35 5.55
C PHE A 49 2.16 -5.84 5.23
N SER A 50 1.15 -6.64 5.58
CA SER A 50 1.11 -8.06 5.24
C SER A 50 1.04 -8.28 3.73
N GLN A 51 0.21 -7.54 3.00
CA GLN A 51 0.11 -7.63 1.55
C GLN A 51 1.41 -7.24 0.86
N THR A 52 2.11 -6.22 1.37
CA THR A 52 3.42 -5.80 0.91
C THR A 52 4.41 -6.94 1.04
N ASN A 53 4.49 -7.56 2.22
CA ASN A 53 5.38 -8.68 2.46
C ASN A 53 5.02 -9.90 1.60
N SER A 54 3.74 -10.24 1.45
CA SER A 54 3.29 -11.32 0.57
C SER A 54 3.68 -11.07 -0.89
N TYR A 55 3.59 -9.84 -1.38
CA TYR A 55 4.02 -9.50 -2.73
C TYR A 55 5.54 -9.60 -2.88
N LEU A 56 6.31 -9.07 -1.94
CA LEU A 56 7.77 -9.17 -1.95
C LEU A 56 8.21 -10.64 -1.98
N ILE A 57 7.63 -11.48 -1.10
CA ILE A 57 7.88 -12.93 -1.06
C ILE A 57 7.51 -13.59 -2.41
N SER A 58 6.37 -13.23 -3.01
CA SER A 58 5.96 -13.77 -4.33
C SER A 58 6.95 -13.43 -5.45
N LYS A 59 7.73 -12.36 -5.27
CA LYS A 59 8.78 -11.91 -6.20
C LYS A 59 10.18 -12.40 -5.79
N GLY A 60 10.29 -13.23 -4.76
CA GLY A 60 11.57 -13.70 -4.24
C GLY A 60 12.38 -12.61 -3.52
N LEU A 61 11.74 -11.51 -3.14
CA LEU A 61 12.34 -10.42 -2.39
C LEU A 61 12.14 -10.65 -0.89
N GLN A 62 13.06 -10.11 -0.09
CA GLN A 62 12.94 -10.18 1.36
C GLN A 62 11.72 -9.37 1.83
N PRO A 63 10.91 -9.92 2.75
CA PRO A 63 9.85 -9.17 3.40
C PRO A 63 10.45 -8.05 4.25
N ILE A 64 9.65 -7.01 4.49
CA ILE A 64 10.04 -5.88 5.33
C ILE A 64 9.67 -6.19 6.78
N ASP A 65 10.60 -5.97 7.69
CA ASP A 65 10.31 -5.92 9.12
C ASP A 65 9.71 -4.55 9.47
N TRP A 66 8.50 -4.57 10.04
CA TRP A 66 7.72 -3.37 10.35
C TRP A 66 7.69 -3.04 11.84
N HIS A 67 8.43 -3.80 12.65
CA HIS A 67 8.49 -3.68 14.11
C HIS A 67 9.54 -2.67 14.59
#